data_AF-A0A9X3YIN2-F1
#
_entry.id   AF-A0A9X3YIN2-F1
#
_cell.length_a   1.000
_cell.length_b   1.000
_cell.length_c   1.000
_cell.angle_alpha   90.00
_cell.angle_beta   90.00
_cell.angle_gamma   90.00
#
_symmetry.space_group_name_H-M   'P 1'
#
loop_
_entity.id
_entity.type
_entity.pdbx_description
1 polymer ?
#
loop_
_entity_poly.entity_id
_entity_poly.type
_entity_poly.pdbx_seq_one_letter_code
_entity_poly.pdbx_strand_id
1 'polypeptide(L)'
;MRRLFAFLLCLFAPLAACAQSPAPTNAPANGFDFLIGEWSLDVRVKVSGLAAWIHGTPKLTGTLRAWRTADGIDDELRIVDASGNPRSTTRSRRTFDAATARWSIASLDPYDARDGAASARLEDGEMRVEGSYRKGDARTLTRTRYYAIAPDAFRLRQDRSTDDGATWDEGAFEYDAKRIAPAAAPR
;
A
#
# COMPACT_ATOMS: atom_id res chain seq x y z
N MET A 1 17.33 -38.11 72.19
CA MET A 1 17.42 -38.90 70.94
C MET A 1 16.46 -38.24 69.94
N ARG A 2 16.95 -37.57 68.89
CA ARG A 2 16.99 -38.05 67.48
C ARG A 2 15.56 -38.45 67.01
N ARG A 3 14.90 -37.82 66.02
CA ARG A 3 15.37 -37.31 64.71
C ARG A 3 14.39 -36.27 64.14
N LEU A 4 14.93 -35.19 63.55
CA LEU A 4 14.26 -34.33 62.57
C LEU A 4 14.14 -35.09 61.24
N PHE A 5 12.98 -34.99 60.57
CA PHE A 5 12.84 -35.24 59.13
C PHE A 5 12.35 -33.93 58.51
N ALA A 6 13.25 -33.23 57.81
CA ALA A 6 12.91 -32.05 57.02
C ALA A 6 12.54 -32.51 55.61
N PHE A 7 11.27 -32.36 55.22
CA PHE A 7 10.83 -32.45 53.83
C PHE A 7 11.08 -31.09 53.16
N LEU A 8 12.07 -31.02 52.28
CA LEU A 8 12.33 -29.87 51.43
C LEU A 8 11.39 -29.96 50.21
N LEU A 9 10.32 -29.18 50.21
CA LEU A 9 9.39 -29.04 49.08
C LEU A 9 9.98 -27.99 48.11
N CYS A 10 10.54 -28.44 46.98
CA CYS A 10 10.97 -27.55 45.91
C CYS A 10 9.74 -26.92 45.23
N LEU A 11 9.46 -25.66 45.53
CA LEU A 11 8.52 -24.80 44.80
C LEU A 11 9.17 -24.38 43.47
N PHE A 12 8.80 -25.02 42.37
CA PHE A 12 9.02 -24.47 41.03
C PHE A 12 7.90 -23.46 40.73
N ALA A 13 8.21 -22.17 40.87
CA ALA A 13 7.35 -21.11 40.34
C ALA A 13 7.51 -21.05 38.81
N PRO A 14 6.41 -20.99 38.02
CA PRO A 14 6.53 -20.76 36.60
C PRO A 14 6.98 -19.32 36.35
N LEU A 15 8.08 -19.16 35.60
CA LEU A 15 8.41 -17.90 34.96
C LEU A 15 7.24 -17.54 34.04
N ALA A 16 6.40 -16.60 34.47
CA ALA A 16 5.46 -15.94 33.59
C ALA A 16 6.29 -15.21 32.53
N ALA A 17 6.40 -15.81 31.35
CA ALA A 17 6.84 -15.10 30.16
C ALA A 17 5.84 -13.95 29.95
N CYS A 18 6.27 -12.71 30.19
CA CYS A 18 5.56 -11.55 29.71
C CYS A 18 5.49 -11.68 28.20
N ALA A 19 4.35 -12.17 27.69
CA ALA A 19 4.00 -12.02 26.30
C ALA A 19 4.06 -10.51 26.01
N GLN A 20 5.09 -10.08 25.28
CA GLN A 20 5.11 -8.75 24.71
C GLN A 20 3.90 -8.67 23.79
N SER A 21 2.85 -7.99 24.24
CA SER A 21 1.77 -7.60 23.37
C SER A 21 2.39 -6.77 22.25
N PRO A 22 2.11 -7.05 20.96
CA PRO A 22 2.59 -6.20 19.90
C PRO A 22 2.16 -4.76 20.20
N ALA A 23 3.11 -3.83 20.15
CA ALA A 23 2.84 -2.42 20.35
C ALA A 23 1.69 -2.00 19.42
N PRO A 24 0.75 -1.17 19.89
CA PRO A 24 -0.36 -0.73 19.05
C PRO A 24 0.23 -0.08 17.80
N THR A 25 -0.02 -0.70 16.66
CA THR A 25 0.20 -0.05 15.37
C THR A 25 -0.72 1.16 15.38
N ASN A 26 -0.15 2.36 15.45
CA ASN A 26 -0.87 3.59 15.14
C ASN A 26 -1.26 3.52 13.66
N ALA A 27 -2.31 2.76 13.35
CA ALA A 27 -2.97 2.84 12.06
C ALA A 27 -3.42 4.29 11.90
N PRO A 28 -3.19 4.91 10.74
CA PRO A 28 -3.61 6.29 10.51
C PRO A 28 -5.12 6.40 10.80
N ALA A 29 -5.48 7.33 11.68
CA ALA A 29 -6.88 7.56 12.08
C ALA A 29 -7.80 7.86 10.87
N ASN A 30 -7.23 8.37 9.77
CA ASN A 30 -7.93 8.62 8.52
C ASN A 30 -7.24 7.87 7.37
N GLY A 31 -7.88 6.82 6.86
CA GLY A 31 -7.46 5.90 5.78
C GLY A 31 -6.14 6.16 5.04
N PHE A 32 -6.02 7.27 4.30
CA PHE A 32 -4.84 7.57 3.44
C PHE A 32 -3.76 8.46 4.07
N ASP A 33 -3.87 8.86 5.34
CA ASP A 33 -2.87 9.75 5.96
C ASP A 33 -1.45 9.11 5.95
N PHE A 34 -1.34 7.77 5.90
CA PHE A 34 -0.05 7.11 5.73
C PHE A 34 0.67 7.47 4.43
N LEU A 35 -0.03 7.91 3.37
CA LEU A 35 0.64 8.29 2.12
C LEU A 35 1.44 9.60 2.26
N ILE A 36 1.08 10.46 3.21
CA ILE A 36 1.66 11.81 3.34
C ILE A 36 3.18 11.72 3.55
N GLY A 37 3.91 12.49 2.73
CA GLY A 37 5.36 12.51 2.67
C GLY A 37 5.91 11.98 1.35
N GLU A 38 7.16 11.52 1.36
CA GLU A 38 7.88 11.06 0.18
C GLU A 38 8.39 9.63 0.37
N TRP A 39 8.21 8.82 -0.68
CA TRP A 39 8.47 7.39 -0.69
C TRP A 39 9.28 6.99 -1.91
N SER A 40 10.19 6.04 -1.70
CA SER A 40 10.85 5.25 -2.73
C SER A 40 10.04 3.97 -2.96
N LEU A 41 9.94 3.55 -4.23
CA LEU A 41 9.14 2.39 -4.64
C LEU A 41 10.01 1.35 -5.33
N ASP A 42 9.88 0.11 -4.90
CA ASP A 42 10.33 -1.07 -5.65
C ASP A 42 9.12 -1.66 -6.36
N VAL A 43 9.08 -1.57 -7.70
CA VAL A 43 7.88 -1.80 -8.50
C VAL A 43 8.00 -3.10 -9.28
N ARG A 44 6.94 -3.91 -9.19
CA ARG A 44 6.81 -5.19 -9.89
C ARG A 44 5.58 -5.13 -10.79
N VAL A 45 5.77 -5.55 -12.03
CA VAL A 45 4.68 -5.74 -13.00
C VAL A 45 4.66 -7.18 -13.43
N LYS A 46 3.47 -7.76 -13.52
CA LYS A 46 3.32 -9.09 -14.06
C LYS A 46 3.56 -9.04 -15.57
N VAL A 47 4.61 -9.72 -16.00
CA VAL A 47 4.87 -10.00 -17.42
C VAL A 47 4.60 -11.46 -17.68
N SER A 48 3.92 -11.77 -18.78
CA SER A 48 3.57 -13.13 -19.16
C SER A 48 3.94 -13.40 -20.62
N GLY A 49 3.96 -14.69 -20.97
CA GLY A 49 4.24 -15.14 -22.33
C GLY A 49 5.70 -14.94 -22.76
N LEU A 50 5.92 -15.01 -24.06
CA LEU A 50 7.25 -15.03 -24.68
C LEU A 50 8.13 -13.82 -24.28
N ALA A 51 7.53 -12.67 -24.03
CA ALA A 51 8.24 -11.47 -23.59
C ALA A 51 8.96 -11.65 -22.25
N ALA A 52 8.31 -12.31 -21.28
CA ALA A 52 8.91 -12.60 -19.97
C ALA A 52 10.07 -13.61 -20.08
N TRP A 53 9.96 -14.56 -21.01
CA TRP A 53 11.00 -15.59 -21.25
C TRP A 53 12.26 -15.02 -21.88
N ILE A 54 12.11 -14.08 -22.81
CA ILE A 54 13.25 -13.53 -23.56
C ILE A 54 13.91 -12.37 -22.80
N HIS A 55 13.12 -11.50 -22.15
CA HIS A 55 13.61 -10.25 -21.57
C HIS A 55 13.62 -10.25 -20.03
N GLY A 56 13.10 -11.29 -19.39
CA GLY A 56 12.90 -11.32 -17.94
C GLY A 56 11.81 -10.36 -17.47
N THR A 57 11.72 -10.17 -16.15
CA THR A 57 10.83 -9.16 -15.57
C THR A 57 11.52 -7.79 -15.57
N PRO A 58 10.91 -6.74 -16.14
CA PRO A 58 11.51 -5.42 -16.14
C PRO A 58 11.70 -4.93 -14.71
N LYS A 59 12.90 -4.43 -14.41
CA LYS A 59 13.17 -3.74 -13.15
C LYS A 59 12.59 -2.33 -13.23
N LEU A 60 11.60 -2.05 -12.40
CA LEU A 60 10.96 -0.75 -12.29
C LEU A 60 11.18 -0.18 -10.89
N THR A 61 11.43 1.11 -10.80
CA THR A 61 11.49 1.84 -9.54
C THR A 61 10.63 3.09 -9.65
N GLY A 62 10.34 3.70 -8.51
CA GLY A 62 9.53 4.91 -8.52
C GLY A 62 9.66 5.76 -7.28
N THR A 63 8.95 6.88 -7.32
CA THR A 63 8.70 7.74 -6.17
C THR A 63 7.22 8.03 -6.04
N LEU A 64 6.77 8.16 -4.80
CA LEU A 64 5.45 8.69 -4.47
C LEU A 64 5.64 9.89 -3.55
N ARG A 65 5.01 11.01 -3.87
CA ARG A 65 4.92 12.17 -2.99
C ARG A 65 3.46 12.48 -2.75
N ALA A 66 3.04 12.58 -1.50
CA ALA A 66 1.69 13.00 -1.17
C ALA A 66 1.68 14.10 -0.11
N TRP A 67 0.71 15.01 -0.21
CA TRP A 67 0.56 16.14 0.69
C TRP A 67 -0.91 16.43 0.96
N ARG A 68 -1.18 17.05 2.10
CA ARG A 68 -2.53 17.48 2.47
C ARG A 68 -2.91 18.74 1.69
N THR A 69 -4.15 18.79 1.24
CA THR A 69 -4.80 19.98 0.67
C THR A 69 -5.93 20.45 1.60
N ALA A 70 -6.58 21.56 1.28
CA ALA A 70 -7.71 22.07 2.07
C ALA A 70 -8.90 21.08 2.08
N ASP A 71 -9.04 20.30 1.01
CA ASP A 71 -10.17 19.42 0.70
C ASP A 71 -9.82 17.93 0.71
N GLY A 72 -8.56 17.56 0.97
CA GLY A 72 -8.15 16.16 0.93
C GLY A 72 -6.63 15.92 0.86
N ILE A 73 -6.24 14.98 -0.01
CA ILE A 73 -4.84 14.59 -0.24
C ILE A 73 -4.58 14.57 -1.74
N ASP A 74 -3.50 15.19 -2.15
CA ASP A 74 -2.92 15.04 -3.48
C ASP A 74 -1.70 14.14 -3.44
N ASP A 75 -1.45 13.42 -4.52
CA ASP A 75 -0.19 12.72 -4.74
C ASP A 75 0.32 12.79 -6.18
N GLU A 76 1.64 12.62 -6.32
CA GLU A 76 2.33 12.37 -7.58
C GLU A 76 3.12 11.06 -7.47
N LEU A 77 2.81 10.11 -8.35
CA LEU A 77 3.48 8.84 -8.54
C LEU A 77 4.31 8.90 -9.83
N ARG A 78 5.60 8.60 -9.71
CA ARG A 78 6.51 8.50 -10.86
C ARG A 78 7.13 7.12 -10.89
N ILE A 79 7.07 6.46 -12.03
CA ILE A 79 7.69 5.14 -12.24
C ILE A 79 8.63 5.26 -13.43
N VAL A 80 9.82 4.69 -13.30
CA VAL A 80 10.85 4.66 -14.34
C VAL A 80 11.37 3.24 -14.56
N ASP A 81 11.92 2.99 -15.74
CA ASP A 81 12.69 1.78 -16.01
C ASP A 81 14.15 1.90 -15.51
N ALA A 82 14.93 0.83 -15.69
CA ALA A 82 16.33 0.78 -15.28
C ALA A 82 17.23 1.84 -15.96
N SER A 83 16.81 2.39 -17.10
CA SER A 83 17.51 3.46 -17.80
C SER A 83 17.03 4.86 -17.37
N GLY A 84 16.07 4.93 -16.45
CA GLY A 84 15.47 6.19 -16.00
C GLY A 84 14.39 6.73 -16.93
N ASN A 85 13.97 5.97 -17.95
CA ASN A 85 12.89 6.42 -18.82
C ASN A 85 11.56 6.38 -18.05
N PRO A 86 10.73 7.44 -18.13
CA PRO A 86 9.41 7.42 -17.52
C PRO A 86 8.56 6.28 -18.07
N ARG A 87 7.86 5.58 -17.19
CA ARG A 87 6.85 4.56 -17.51
C ARG A 87 5.45 4.98 -17.06
N SER A 88 5.36 5.86 -16.07
CA SER A 88 4.11 6.46 -15.59
C SER A 88 4.41 7.76 -14.85
N THR A 89 3.54 8.75 -14.96
CA THR A 89 3.53 9.94 -14.10
C THR A 89 2.10 10.22 -13.67
N THR A 90 1.60 9.49 -12.67
CA THR A 90 0.22 9.63 -12.23
C THR A 90 0.09 10.74 -11.19
N ARG A 91 -0.87 11.63 -11.36
CA ARG A 91 -1.33 12.55 -10.32
C ARG A 91 -2.70 12.13 -9.85
N SER A 92 -2.95 12.13 -8.55
CA SER A 92 -4.29 11.85 -8.02
C SER A 92 -4.71 12.86 -6.97
N ARG A 93 -6.02 13.12 -6.94
CA ARG A 93 -6.71 13.82 -5.85
C ARG A 93 -7.60 12.83 -5.13
N ARG A 94 -7.53 12.85 -3.79
CA ARG A 94 -8.37 12.04 -2.90
C ARG A 94 -9.16 12.95 -1.97
N THR A 95 -10.48 12.78 -1.95
CA THR A 95 -11.39 13.52 -1.06
C THR A 95 -12.13 12.53 -0.18
N PHE A 96 -12.31 12.85 1.10
CA PHE A 96 -13.02 11.99 2.04
C PHE A 96 -14.44 12.50 2.28
N ASP A 97 -15.41 11.61 2.14
CA ASP A 97 -16.79 11.83 2.56
C ASP A 97 -17.02 11.15 3.92
N ALA A 98 -17.18 11.98 4.95
CA ALA A 98 -17.43 11.51 6.32
C ALA A 98 -18.81 10.86 6.49
N ALA A 99 -19.81 11.20 5.66
CA ALA A 99 -21.14 10.64 5.78
C ALA A 99 -21.19 9.18 5.35
N THR A 100 -20.37 8.80 4.36
CA THR A 100 -20.28 7.43 3.84
C THR A 100 -19.01 6.70 4.27
N ALA A 101 -18.11 7.36 4.99
CA ALA A 101 -16.79 6.87 5.35
C ALA A 101 -15.99 6.36 4.13
N ARG A 102 -16.12 7.04 3.00
CA ARG A 102 -15.49 6.67 1.73
C ARG A 102 -14.61 7.77 1.20
N TRP A 103 -13.53 7.36 0.56
CA TRP A 103 -12.69 8.23 -0.24
C TRP A 103 -13.11 8.15 -1.70
N SER A 104 -13.14 9.30 -2.38
CA SER A 104 -13.20 9.39 -3.83
C SER A 104 -11.82 9.74 -4.36
N ILE A 105 -11.42 9.12 -5.46
CA ILE A 105 -10.10 9.30 -6.07
C ILE A 105 -10.29 9.63 -7.55
N ALA A 106 -9.70 10.73 -8.00
CA ALA A 106 -9.57 11.06 -9.43
C ALA A 106 -8.08 11.05 -9.77
N SER A 107 -7.70 10.43 -10.88
CA SER A 107 -6.30 10.28 -11.29
C SER A 107 -6.08 10.58 -12.77
N LEU A 108 -4.92 11.12 -13.11
CA LEU A 108 -4.47 11.36 -14.47
C LEU A 108 -3.00 10.94 -14.64
N ASP A 109 -2.71 10.12 -15.64
CA ASP A 109 -1.37 9.80 -16.12
C ASP A 109 -1.21 10.34 -17.54
N PRO A 110 -0.58 11.51 -17.73
CA PRO A 110 -0.41 12.12 -19.04
C PRO A 110 0.64 11.39 -19.89
N TYR A 111 1.52 10.58 -19.27
CA TYR A 111 2.52 9.83 -20.02
C TYR A 111 1.88 8.71 -20.85
N ASP A 112 0.87 8.05 -20.26
CA ASP A 112 0.14 6.95 -20.92
C ASP A 112 -1.27 7.34 -21.39
N ALA A 113 -1.60 8.64 -21.29
CA ALA A 113 -2.91 9.22 -21.58
C ALA A 113 -4.07 8.48 -20.89
N ARG A 114 -3.93 8.25 -19.58
CA ARG A 114 -4.95 7.55 -18.76
C ARG A 114 -5.61 8.48 -17.76
N ASP A 115 -6.93 8.52 -17.77
CA ASP A 115 -7.73 9.09 -16.70
C ASP A 115 -8.39 7.96 -15.90
N GLY A 116 -8.58 8.17 -14.60
CA GLY A 116 -9.15 7.17 -13.72
C GLY A 116 -9.98 7.76 -12.60
N ALA A 117 -10.91 6.94 -12.13
CA ALA A 117 -11.74 7.22 -10.98
C ALA A 117 -11.86 5.98 -10.11
N ALA A 118 -11.83 6.16 -8.79
CA ALA A 118 -11.97 5.08 -7.83
C ALA A 118 -12.68 5.54 -6.55
N SER A 119 -13.19 4.57 -5.81
CA SER A 119 -13.65 4.73 -4.45
C SER A 119 -12.82 3.87 -3.51
N ALA A 120 -12.64 4.31 -2.27
CA ALA A 120 -11.88 3.55 -1.30
C ALA A 120 -12.45 3.61 0.12
N ARG A 121 -12.12 2.60 0.92
CA ARG A 121 -12.44 2.53 2.35
C ARG A 121 -11.32 1.82 3.10
N LEU A 122 -11.16 2.17 4.38
CA LEU A 122 -10.33 1.42 5.30
C LEU A 122 -11.13 0.21 5.80
N GLU A 123 -10.61 -0.99 5.62
CA GLU A 123 -11.22 -2.24 6.06
C GLU A 123 -10.12 -3.17 6.58
N ASP A 124 -10.26 -3.66 7.81
CA ASP A 124 -9.31 -4.57 8.45
C ASP A 124 -7.84 -4.08 8.43
N GLY A 125 -7.65 -2.76 8.57
CA GLY A 125 -6.32 -2.12 8.54
C GLY A 125 -5.71 -1.98 7.14
N GLU A 126 -6.45 -2.32 6.09
CA GLU A 126 -6.05 -2.13 4.70
C GLU A 126 -6.91 -1.08 3.99
N MET A 127 -6.32 -0.27 3.12
CA MET A 127 -7.12 0.55 2.21
C MET A 127 -7.52 -0.31 1.01
N ARG A 128 -8.82 -0.57 0.89
CA ARG A 128 -9.42 -1.22 -0.28
C ARG A 128 -9.89 -0.15 -1.24
N VAL A 129 -9.44 -0.24 -2.49
CA VAL A 129 -9.75 0.70 -3.55
C VAL A 129 -10.32 -0.07 -4.73
N GLU A 130 -11.48 0.35 -5.20
CA GLU A 130 -12.13 -0.18 -6.39
C GLU A 130 -12.33 0.96 -7.38
N GLY A 131 -11.93 0.75 -8.62
CA GLY A 131 -11.98 1.81 -9.61
C GLY A 131 -11.89 1.32 -11.04
N SER A 132 -11.69 2.29 -11.92
CA SER A 132 -11.38 2.03 -13.31
C SER A 132 -10.55 3.16 -13.90
N TYR A 133 -9.80 2.84 -14.93
CA TYR A 133 -9.16 3.84 -15.78
C TYR A 133 -9.51 3.61 -17.24
N ARG A 134 -9.34 4.65 -18.04
CA ARG A 134 -9.47 4.62 -19.50
C ARG A 134 -8.14 4.87 -20.16
N LYS A 135 -7.96 4.29 -21.35
CA LYS A 135 -6.88 4.61 -22.28
C LYS A 135 -7.48 4.61 -23.68
N GLY A 136 -7.75 5.80 -24.22
CA GLY A 136 -8.67 5.94 -25.34
C GLY A 136 -10.05 5.36 -24.96
N ASP A 137 -10.63 4.53 -25.83
CA ASP A 137 -11.95 3.93 -25.58
C ASP A 137 -11.90 2.69 -24.67
N ALA A 138 -10.70 2.14 -24.41
CA ALA A 138 -10.55 0.95 -23.59
C ALA A 138 -10.68 1.28 -22.10
N ARG A 139 -11.67 0.69 -21.43
CA ARG A 139 -11.84 0.75 -19.97
C ARG A 139 -11.19 -0.46 -19.32
N THR A 140 -10.52 -0.25 -18.20
CA THR A 140 -9.99 -1.32 -17.34
C THR A 140 -10.50 -1.12 -15.92
N LEU A 141 -11.06 -2.16 -15.32
CA LEU A 141 -11.43 -2.16 -13.89
C LEU A 141 -10.20 -2.51 -13.05
N THR A 142 -10.14 -1.94 -11.85
CA THR A 142 -9.04 -2.19 -10.92
C THR A 142 -9.55 -2.49 -9.52
N ARG A 143 -8.86 -3.42 -8.85
CA ARG A 143 -8.97 -3.66 -7.41
C ARG A 143 -7.60 -3.49 -6.82
N THR A 144 -7.45 -2.51 -5.94
CA THR A 144 -6.17 -2.18 -5.32
C THR A 144 -6.30 -2.32 -3.82
N ARG A 145 -5.26 -2.86 -3.18
CA ARG A 145 -5.12 -2.89 -1.73
C ARG A 145 -3.82 -2.21 -1.31
N TYR A 146 -3.90 -1.35 -0.31
CA TYR A 146 -2.74 -0.92 0.46
C TYR A 146 -2.73 -1.66 1.79
N TYR A 147 -1.62 -2.30 2.11
CA TYR A 147 -1.51 -3.23 3.23
C TYR A 147 -0.12 -3.19 3.85
N ALA A 148 0.04 -3.85 4.99
CA ALA A 148 1.27 -3.78 5.79
C ALA A 148 1.69 -2.33 6.06
N ILE A 149 0.71 -1.48 6.40
CA ILE A 149 0.88 -0.04 6.59
C ILE A 149 1.58 0.20 7.93
N ALA A 150 2.78 0.77 7.84
CA ALA A 150 3.63 1.18 8.95
C ALA A 150 4.06 2.64 8.76
N PRO A 151 4.62 3.30 9.79
CA PRO A 151 5.04 4.69 9.69
C PRO A 151 6.04 4.96 8.55
N ASP A 152 6.90 4.01 8.22
CA ASP A 152 8.01 4.12 7.27
C ASP A 152 7.94 3.16 6.07
N ALA A 153 6.90 2.32 6.01
CA ALA A 153 6.70 1.37 4.92
C ALA A 153 5.21 1.07 4.68
N PHE A 154 4.87 0.72 3.44
CA PHE A 154 3.61 0.07 3.11
C PHE A 154 3.76 -0.71 1.80
N ARG A 155 2.76 -1.52 1.46
CA ARG A 155 2.73 -2.25 0.18
C ARG A 155 1.45 -1.96 -0.57
N LEU A 156 1.54 -1.98 -1.90
CA LEU A 156 0.41 -1.93 -2.79
C LEU A 156 0.38 -3.20 -3.65
N ARG A 157 -0.82 -3.74 -3.84
CA ARG A 157 -1.11 -4.69 -4.92
C ARG A 157 -2.36 -4.23 -5.67
N GLN A 158 -2.31 -4.29 -6.98
CA GLN A 158 -3.41 -4.00 -7.89
C GLN A 158 -3.64 -5.19 -8.83
N ASP A 159 -4.88 -5.63 -8.86
CA ASP A 159 -5.42 -6.52 -9.87
C ASP A 159 -6.16 -5.69 -10.93
N ARG A 160 -6.24 -6.21 -12.15
CA ARG A 160 -6.95 -5.54 -13.26
C ARG A 160 -7.89 -6.49 -13.99
N SER A 161 -8.96 -5.95 -14.55
CA SER A 161 -9.87 -6.67 -15.44
C SER A 161 -10.16 -5.84 -16.69
N THR A 162 -10.12 -6.49 -17.85
CA THR A 162 -10.42 -5.90 -19.17
C THR A 162 -11.70 -6.46 -19.78
N ASP A 163 -12.45 -7.26 -19.03
CA ASP A 163 -13.67 -7.97 -19.44
C ASP A 163 -14.80 -7.71 -18.44
N ASP A 164 -14.91 -6.46 -17.98
CA ASP A 164 -15.94 -5.96 -17.06
C ASP A 164 -16.06 -6.78 -15.75
N GLY A 165 -14.93 -7.30 -15.27
CA GLY A 165 -14.83 -8.00 -13.99
C GLY A 165 -15.11 -9.50 -14.08
N ALA A 166 -15.33 -10.06 -15.27
CA ALA A 166 -15.52 -11.49 -15.45
C ALA A 166 -14.26 -12.29 -15.08
N THR A 167 -13.08 -11.79 -15.46
CA THR A 167 -11.79 -12.34 -15.04
C THR A 167 -10.87 -11.26 -14.50
N TRP A 168 -9.92 -11.66 -13.66
CA TRP A 168 -8.98 -10.76 -13.01
C TRP A 168 -7.54 -11.23 -13.22
N ASP A 169 -6.73 -10.35 -13.80
CA ASP A 169 -5.29 -10.49 -13.82
C ASP A 169 -4.75 -10.06 -12.45
N GLU A 170 -4.65 -11.05 -11.57
CA GLU A 170 -4.18 -10.88 -10.20
C GLU A 170 -2.69 -10.53 -10.14
N GLY A 171 -2.36 -9.56 -9.28
CA GLY A 171 -0.99 -9.08 -9.06
C GLY A 171 -0.41 -8.40 -10.30
N ALA A 172 -1.26 -7.81 -11.15
CA ALA A 172 -0.83 -7.17 -12.38
C ALA A 172 0.18 -6.03 -12.12
N PHE A 173 0.04 -5.34 -10.98
CA PHE A 173 0.93 -4.28 -10.55
C PHE A 173 1.10 -4.30 -9.02
N GLU A 174 2.34 -4.28 -8.55
CA GLU A 174 2.66 -4.26 -7.13
C GLU A 174 3.82 -3.31 -6.85
N TYR A 175 3.88 -2.75 -5.65
CA TYR A 175 5.10 -2.13 -5.17
C TYR A 175 5.24 -2.21 -3.66
N ASP A 176 6.50 -2.22 -3.22
CA ASP A 176 6.86 -1.97 -1.83
C ASP A 176 7.34 -0.52 -1.71
N ALA A 177 6.77 0.22 -0.76
CA ALA A 177 7.11 1.61 -0.48
C ALA A 177 7.96 1.72 0.77
N LYS A 178 9.02 2.53 0.70
CA LYS A 178 9.88 2.89 1.84
C LYS A 178 10.05 4.39 1.91
N ARG A 179 9.86 4.96 3.10
CA ARG A 179 9.94 6.41 3.30
C ARG A 179 11.35 6.94 3.04
N ILE A 180 11.48 8.05 2.32
CA ILE A 180 12.78 8.66 1.95
C ILE A 180 13.35 9.55 3.08
N ALA A 181 12.49 10.16 3.90
CA ALA A 181 12.88 10.92 5.09
C ALA A 181 11.77 10.89 6.15
N PRO A 182 12.07 10.93 7.46
CA PRO A 182 11.04 11.00 8.50
C PRO A 182 10.12 12.19 8.24
N ALA A 183 8.80 11.97 8.38
CA ALA A 183 7.80 13.02 8.19
C ALA A 183 8.16 14.20 9.09
N ALA A 184 8.28 15.40 8.52
CA ALA A 184 8.41 16.61 9.34
C ALA A 184 7.19 16.66 10.28
N ALA A 185 7.45 16.88 11.57
CA ALA A 185 6.39 17.00 12.55
C ALA A 185 5.37 18.06 12.08
N PRO A 186 4.06 17.82 12.26
CA PRO A 186 3.06 18.85 11.95
C PRO A 186 3.42 20.12 12.72
N ARG A 187 3.45 21.25 12.00
CA ARG A 187 3.54 22.59 12.62
C ARG A 187 2.20 22.96 13.25
#